data_AF-E6QN71-F1
#
_entry.id   AF-E6QN71-F1
#
_cell.length_a   1.000
_cell.length_b   1.000
_cell.length_c   1.000
_cell.angle_alpha   90.00
_cell.angle_beta   90.00
_cell.angle_gamma   90.00
#
_symmetry.space_group_name_H-M   'P 1'
#
loop_
_entity.id
_entity.type
_entity.pdbx_description
1 polymer ?
#
loop_
_entity_poly.entity_id
_entity_poly.type
_entity_poly.pdbx_seq_one_letter_code
_entity_poly.pdbx_strand_id
1 'polypeptide(L)'
;MPGWQPSVTLADGREQRLVLEGGSIDGNGAGALLTTEECLLSEVQQRNPGVSREQLERAFHEYLGVEQVIWLGRGTAGDDTHGHVDDISRFANEETIVTAVEPDATDANHAPLADNLARLKAARTLGGRQFTVVELPMPRAVVFRGQRLPASYANFYIANDVVLVPTFHDPKDRVALNILAEVFPGREVVGVHCVDFIWGLGALHCMTQQQPAGEFKLPL
;
A
#
# COMPACT_ATOMS: atom_id res chain seq x y z
N MET A 1 -13.46 -13.97 16.26
CA MET A 1 -13.39 -13.84 14.80
C MET A 1 -12.63 -15.05 14.27
N PRO A 2 -13.08 -15.72 13.20
CA PRO A 2 -12.23 -16.71 12.55
C PRO A 2 -10.93 -16.00 12.11
N GLY A 3 -9.79 -16.62 12.38
CA GLY A 3 -8.51 -16.09 11.89
C GLY A 3 -8.45 -16.13 10.37
N TRP A 4 -7.60 -15.30 9.76
CA TRP A 4 -7.31 -15.36 8.32
C TRP A 4 -6.79 -16.76 7.93
N GLN A 5 -7.70 -17.58 7.42
CA GLN A 5 -7.41 -18.91 6.88
C GLN A 5 -8.15 -19.17 5.55
N PRO A 6 -8.18 -18.21 4.60
CA PRO A 6 -8.83 -18.45 3.33
C PRO A 6 -8.14 -19.56 2.55
N SER A 7 -8.95 -20.45 1.99
CA SER A 7 -8.56 -21.42 0.97
C SER A 7 -9.42 -21.25 -0.27
N VAL A 8 -8.86 -21.63 -1.41
CA VAL A 8 -9.57 -21.63 -2.70
C VAL A 8 -9.39 -22.98 -3.38
N THR A 9 -10.45 -23.47 -4.01
CA THR A 9 -10.40 -24.61 -4.93
C THR A 9 -9.86 -24.14 -6.28
N LEU A 10 -8.73 -24.71 -6.72
CA LEU A 10 -8.14 -24.45 -8.03
C LEU A 10 -8.90 -25.20 -9.14
N ALA A 11 -8.60 -24.85 -10.40
CA ALA A 11 -9.23 -25.48 -11.57
C ALA A 11 -9.02 -27.00 -11.67
N ASP A 12 -7.93 -27.51 -11.08
CA ASP A 12 -7.61 -28.94 -11.01
C ASP A 12 -8.22 -29.65 -9.77
N GLY A 13 -9.05 -28.95 -9.00
CA GLY A 13 -9.73 -29.46 -7.81
C GLY A 13 -8.90 -29.48 -6.54
N ARG A 14 -7.64 -29.01 -6.57
CA ARG A 14 -6.81 -28.89 -5.35
C ARG A 14 -7.27 -27.71 -4.51
N GLU A 15 -7.32 -27.91 -3.19
CA GLU A 15 -7.46 -26.83 -2.22
C GLU A 15 -6.10 -26.18 -1.96
N GLN A 16 -6.06 -24.85 -2.04
CA GLN A 16 -4.86 -24.06 -1.77
C GLN A 16 -5.18 -22.97 -0.76
N ARG A 17 -4.38 -22.88 0.32
CA ARG A 17 -4.44 -21.75 1.25
C ARG A 17 -3.89 -20.51 0.57
N LEU A 18 -4.56 -19.37 0.73
CA LEU A 18 -4.05 -18.11 0.19
C LEU A 18 -2.92 -17.54 1.06
N VAL A 19 -1.84 -17.14 0.39
CA VAL A 19 -0.75 -16.32 0.91
C VAL A 19 -1.12 -14.85 0.69
N LEU A 20 -1.00 -14.04 1.74
CA LEU A 20 -1.25 -12.61 1.67
C LEU A 20 -0.42 -11.89 2.74
N GLU A 21 0.27 -10.82 2.34
CA GLU A 21 1.02 -9.94 3.23
C GLU A 21 0.25 -8.64 3.49
N GLY A 22 0.31 -8.11 4.71
CA GLY A 22 -0.39 -6.87 5.06
C GLY A 22 0.02 -5.66 4.22
N GLY A 23 1.29 -5.57 3.78
CA GLY A 23 1.76 -4.48 2.91
C GLY A 23 1.28 -4.59 1.45
N SER A 24 0.76 -5.75 1.03
CA SER A 24 0.24 -5.95 -0.33
C SER A 24 -1.16 -5.35 -0.52
N ILE A 25 -1.85 -4.97 0.56
CA ILE A 25 -3.21 -4.44 0.56
C ILE A 25 -3.35 -3.19 1.43
N ASP A 26 -4.26 -2.28 1.07
CA ASP A 26 -4.59 -1.11 1.88
C ASP A 26 -6.10 -0.81 1.77
N GLY A 27 -6.82 -0.86 2.89
CA GLY A 27 -8.28 -0.73 2.93
C GLY A 27 -8.75 0.62 3.47
N ASN A 28 -9.83 1.17 2.92
CA ASN A 28 -10.36 2.47 3.35
C ASN A 28 -11.36 2.39 4.53
N GLY A 29 -11.68 1.18 5.01
CA GLY A 29 -12.69 0.96 6.05
C GLY A 29 -14.15 1.14 5.61
N ALA A 30 -14.39 1.47 4.34
CA ALA A 30 -15.71 1.68 3.73
C ALA A 30 -15.91 0.80 2.48
N GLY A 31 -15.32 -0.40 2.48
CA GLY A 31 -15.53 -1.44 1.47
C GLY A 31 -14.62 -1.37 0.24
N ALA A 32 -13.66 -0.43 0.16
CA ALA A 32 -12.68 -0.39 -0.92
C ALA A 32 -11.28 -0.84 -0.44
N LEU A 33 -10.55 -1.52 -1.33
CA LEU A 33 -9.19 -2.01 -1.10
C LEU A 33 -8.28 -1.65 -2.29
N LEU A 34 -7.10 -1.11 -2.01
CA LEU A 34 -6.00 -0.97 -2.96
C LEU A 34 -5.12 -2.22 -2.91
N THR A 35 -4.64 -2.66 -4.06
CA THR A 35 -3.60 -3.70 -4.21
C THR A 35 -2.89 -3.51 -5.55
N THR A 36 -1.84 -4.27 -5.82
CA THR A 36 -1.15 -4.27 -7.12
C THR A 36 -1.32 -5.60 -7.86
N GLU A 37 -1.33 -5.52 -9.19
CA GLU A 37 -1.26 -6.67 -10.08
C GLU A 37 0.11 -7.35 -9.97
N GLU A 38 1.19 -6.57 -9.82
CA GLU A 38 2.55 -7.11 -9.73
C GLU A 38 2.76 -8.00 -8.49
N CYS A 39 2.12 -7.70 -7.35
CA CYS A 39 2.29 -8.50 -6.15
C CYS A 39 1.43 -9.76 -6.17
N LEU A 40 0.13 -9.60 -6.48
CA LEU A 40 -0.84 -10.69 -6.26
C LEU A 40 -1.17 -11.51 -7.50
N LEU A 41 -0.88 -11.00 -8.71
CA LEU A 41 -1.22 -11.64 -9.99
C LEU A 41 -0.02 -11.92 -10.89
N SER A 42 1.19 -11.53 -10.48
CA SER A 42 2.40 -11.76 -11.29
C SER A 42 2.70 -13.25 -11.47
N GLU A 43 3.00 -13.64 -12.70
CA GLU A 43 3.48 -14.98 -13.00
C GLU A 43 4.98 -15.17 -12.72
N VAL A 44 5.72 -14.10 -12.40
CA VAL A 44 7.17 -14.13 -12.15
C VAL A 44 7.48 -14.55 -10.71
N GLN A 45 6.83 -13.92 -9.73
CA GLN A 45 6.94 -14.30 -8.32
C GLN A 45 5.54 -14.49 -7.73
N GLN A 46 5.02 -15.69 -7.90
CA GLN A 46 3.65 -16.01 -7.55
C GLN A 46 3.49 -16.20 -6.04
N ARG A 47 2.62 -15.40 -5.41
CA ARG A 47 2.11 -15.69 -4.05
C ARG A 47 1.17 -16.89 -4.06
N ASN A 48 0.28 -16.92 -5.06
CA ASN A 48 -0.81 -17.87 -5.15
C ASN A 48 -0.89 -18.48 -6.55
N PRO A 49 -0.02 -19.46 -6.90
CA PRO A 49 -0.05 -20.10 -8.21
C PRO A 49 -1.44 -20.63 -8.59
N GLY A 50 -1.91 -20.29 -9.78
CA GLY A 50 -3.20 -20.75 -10.32
C GLY A 50 -4.44 -20.10 -9.70
N VAL A 51 -4.29 -19.13 -8.80
CA VAL A 51 -5.44 -18.39 -8.23
C VAL A 51 -5.77 -17.20 -9.13
N SER A 52 -7.04 -17.08 -9.50
CA SER A 52 -7.53 -15.99 -10.35
C SER A 52 -7.79 -14.71 -9.55
N ARG A 53 -7.89 -13.58 -10.27
CA ARG A 53 -8.32 -12.29 -9.71
C ARG A 53 -9.64 -12.41 -8.98
N GLU A 54 -10.63 -13.06 -9.59
CA GLU A 54 -11.99 -13.20 -9.04
C GLU A 54 -11.99 -14.04 -7.76
N GLN A 55 -11.09 -15.03 -7.67
CA GLN A 55 -10.93 -15.82 -6.45
C GLN A 55 -10.31 -14.99 -5.31
N LEU A 56 -9.34 -14.13 -5.61
CA LEU A 56 -8.79 -13.18 -4.64
C LEU A 56 -9.84 -12.16 -4.19
N GLU A 57 -10.57 -11.56 -5.12
CA GLU A 57 -11.63 -10.59 -4.83
C GLU A 57 -12.72 -11.21 -3.95
N ARG A 58 -13.14 -12.46 -4.23
CA ARG A 58 -14.07 -13.19 -3.38
C ARG A 58 -13.51 -13.42 -1.97
N ALA A 59 -12.23 -13.81 -1.85
CA ALA A 59 -11.61 -13.99 -0.55
C ALA A 59 -11.51 -12.67 0.24
N PHE A 60 -11.21 -11.55 -0.42
CA PHE A 60 -11.21 -10.23 0.20
C PHE A 60 -12.61 -9.83 0.67
N HIS A 61 -13.63 -10.10 -0.13
CA HIS A 61 -15.02 -9.89 0.29
C HIS A 61 -15.37 -10.73 1.52
N GLU A 62 -15.14 -12.04 1.47
CA GLU A 62 -15.53 -12.97 2.55
C GLU A 62 -14.81 -12.75 3.88
N TYR A 63 -13.52 -12.39 3.83
CA TYR A 63 -12.66 -12.31 5.02
C TYR A 63 -12.32 -10.89 5.46
N LEU A 64 -12.34 -9.91 4.56
CA LEU A 64 -11.99 -8.51 4.84
C LEU A 64 -13.18 -7.55 4.71
N GLY A 65 -14.35 -8.02 4.24
CA GLY A 65 -15.53 -7.18 4.02
C GLY A 65 -15.37 -6.17 2.88
N VAL A 66 -14.55 -6.51 1.89
CA VAL A 66 -14.25 -5.66 0.73
C VAL A 66 -15.31 -5.86 -0.36
N GLU A 67 -15.86 -4.76 -0.86
CA GLU A 67 -16.85 -4.73 -1.94
C GLU A 67 -16.22 -4.36 -3.29
N GLN A 68 -15.12 -3.60 -3.27
CA GLN A 68 -14.41 -3.13 -4.45
C GLN A 68 -12.90 -3.23 -4.27
N VAL A 69 -12.24 -3.84 -5.25
CA VAL A 69 -10.78 -3.86 -5.34
C VAL A 69 -10.31 -2.94 -6.45
N ILE A 70 -9.36 -2.07 -6.14
CA ILE A 70 -8.72 -1.16 -7.08
C ILE A 70 -7.33 -1.71 -7.36
N TRP A 71 -7.18 -2.29 -8.55
CA TRP A 71 -5.95 -2.93 -9.01
C TRP A 71 -5.01 -1.91 -9.65
N LEU A 72 -3.97 -1.53 -8.90
CA LEU A 72 -2.82 -0.80 -9.44
C LEU A 72 -1.92 -1.74 -10.23
N GLY A 73 -1.05 -1.18 -11.07
CA GLY A 73 -0.15 -1.95 -11.92
C GLY A 73 1.07 -2.45 -11.16
N ARG A 74 2.21 -1.77 -11.39
CA ARG A 74 3.53 -2.14 -10.87
C ARG A 74 3.99 -1.23 -9.75
N GLY A 75 4.85 -1.74 -8.89
CA GLY A 75 5.50 -0.98 -7.82
C GLY A 75 6.78 -0.29 -8.22
N THR A 76 7.58 0.03 -7.21
CA THR A 76 8.79 0.86 -7.35
C THR A 76 10.04 0.01 -7.56
N ALA A 77 11.03 0.58 -8.24
CA ALA A 77 12.34 -0.03 -8.43
C ALA A 77 13.10 -0.21 -7.11
N GLY A 78 13.78 -1.34 -6.96
CA GLY A 78 14.56 -1.68 -5.77
C GLY A 78 13.77 -2.43 -4.69
N ASP A 79 12.45 -2.53 -4.87
CA ASP A 79 11.54 -3.30 -4.03
C ASP A 79 11.72 -4.81 -4.23
N ASP A 80 11.76 -5.56 -3.12
CA ASP A 80 11.84 -7.02 -3.10
C ASP A 80 10.50 -7.70 -2.87
N THR A 81 9.47 -6.93 -2.50
CA THR A 81 8.12 -7.42 -2.23
C THR A 81 7.28 -7.63 -3.49
N HIS A 82 7.82 -7.25 -4.66
CA HIS A 82 7.16 -7.31 -5.96
C HIS A 82 5.93 -6.42 -6.05
N GLY A 83 6.10 -5.18 -5.63
CA GLY A 83 5.15 -4.10 -5.77
C GLY A 83 4.11 -4.09 -4.66
N HIS A 84 4.52 -4.19 -3.39
CA HIS A 84 3.57 -3.90 -2.31
C HIS A 84 2.95 -2.51 -2.47
N VAL A 85 1.66 -2.42 -2.17
CA VAL A 85 0.91 -1.19 -2.35
C VAL A 85 1.29 -0.14 -1.31
N ASP A 86 1.79 -0.57 -0.15
CA ASP A 86 2.18 0.32 0.94
C ASP A 86 3.38 1.22 0.64
N ASP A 87 4.19 0.90 -0.36
CA ASP A 87 5.24 1.77 -0.90
C ASP A 87 4.77 2.72 -2.01
N ILE A 88 3.51 2.59 -2.45
CA ILE A 88 2.98 3.30 -3.63
C ILE A 88 1.82 4.20 -3.25
N SER A 89 0.73 3.62 -2.73
CA SER A 89 -0.56 4.30 -2.55
C SER A 89 -1.23 3.88 -1.26
N ARG A 90 -1.74 4.85 -0.50
CA ARG A 90 -2.38 4.64 0.80
C ARG A 90 -3.69 5.40 0.88
N PHE A 91 -4.74 4.80 1.44
CA PHE A 91 -5.90 5.55 1.89
C PHE A 91 -5.52 6.42 3.08
N ALA A 92 -5.86 7.71 2.99
CA ALA A 92 -5.80 8.63 4.13
C ALA A 92 -7.13 8.71 4.88
N ASN A 93 -8.23 8.44 4.18
CA ASN A 93 -9.59 8.29 4.71
C ASN A 93 -10.44 7.53 3.68
N GLU A 94 -11.76 7.44 3.91
CA GLU A 94 -12.69 6.71 3.04
C GLU A 94 -12.66 7.16 1.56
N GLU A 95 -12.32 8.41 1.29
CA GLU A 95 -12.44 9.03 -0.04
C GLU A 95 -11.14 9.64 -0.57
N THR A 96 -10.05 9.62 0.21
CA THR A 96 -8.78 10.26 -0.13
C THR A 96 -7.67 9.23 -0.20
N ILE A 97 -6.96 9.23 -1.32
CA ILE A 97 -5.80 8.36 -1.59
C ILE A 97 -4.58 9.25 -1.74
N VAL A 98 -3.51 8.95 -1.00
CA VAL A 98 -2.17 9.53 -1.20
C VAL A 98 -1.38 8.56 -2.07
N THR A 99 -0.77 9.05 -3.17
CA THR A 99 -0.02 8.21 -4.11
C THR A 99 1.34 8.81 -4.43
N ALA A 100 2.37 7.96 -4.46
CA ALA A 100 3.70 8.33 -4.90
C ALA A 100 3.74 8.69 -6.38
N VAL A 101 4.47 9.75 -6.73
CA VAL A 101 4.73 10.18 -8.12
C VAL A 101 6.20 10.51 -8.33
N GLU A 102 6.70 10.19 -9.53
CA GLU A 102 8.03 10.59 -9.98
C GLU A 102 7.91 11.32 -11.33
N PRO A 103 8.08 12.66 -11.38
CA PRO A 103 7.95 13.42 -12.62
C PRO A 103 9.13 13.24 -13.59
N ASP A 104 10.30 12.77 -13.14
CA ASP A 104 11.45 12.55 -14.02
C ASP A 104 11.24 11.32 -14.91
N ALA A 105 10.93 11.57 -16.19
CA ALA A 105 10.69 10.53 -17.19
C ALA A 105 11.88 9.58 -17.44
N THR A 106 13.09 9.92 -16.97
CA THR A 106 14.27 9.06 -17.06
C THR A 106 14.42 8.11 -15.87
N ASP A 107 13.70 8.34 -14.78
CA ASP A 107 13.71 7.46 -13.62
C ASP A 107 12.84 6.21 -13.86
N ALA A 108 13.33 5.04 -13.44
CA ALA A 108 12.63 3.77 -13.59
C ALA A 108 11.22 3.74 -12.92
N ASN A 109 10.97 4.60 -11.93
CA ASN A 109 9.70 4.71 -11.23
C ASN A 109 8.66 5.55 -11.99
N HIS A 110 9.06 6.38 -12.95
CA HIS A 110 8.14 7.29 -13.62
C HIS A 110 6.98 6.56 -14.30
N ALA A 111 7.29 5.61 -15.18
CA ALA A 111 6.25 4.92 -15.95
C ALA A 111 5.29 4.09 -15.08
N PRO A 112 5.78 3.25 -14.11
CA PRO A 112 4.89 2.54 -13.18
C PRO A 112 4.00 3.48 -12.36
N LEU A 113 4.56 4.56 -11.79
CA LEU A 113 3.80 5.48 -10.94
C LEU A 113 2.81 6.33 -11.74
N ALA A 114 3.14 6.70 -12.99
CA ALA A 114 2.21 7.39 -13.88
C ALA A 114 1.01 6.51 -14.29
N ASP A 115 1.23 5.21 -14.53
CA ASP A 115 0.14 4.25 -14.76
C ASP A 115 -0.78 4.14 -13.54
N ASN A 116 -0.20 3.97 -12.35
CA ASN A 116 -0.95 3.91 -11.09
C ASN A 116 -1.77 5.19 -10.86
N LEU A 117 -1.17 6.37 -11.09
CA LEU A 117 -1.87 7.65 -10.98
C LEU A 117 -3.06 7.75 -11.95
N ALA A 118 -2.92 7.27 -13.19
CA ALA A 118 -4.00 7.26 -14.17
C ALA A 118 -5.15 6.33 -13.73
N ARG A 119 -4.83 5.14 -13.22
CA ARG A 119 -5.81 4.19 -12.66
C ARG A 119 -6.57 4.79 -11.48
N LEU A 120 -5.85 5.44 -10.55
CA LEU A 120 -6.47 6.12 -9.40
C LEU A 120 -7.38 7.27 -9.81
N LYS A 121 -6.99 8.09 -10.80
CA LYS A 121 -7.83 9.16 -11.35
C LYS A 121 -9.09 8.61 -12.04
N ALA A 122 -9.03 7.41 -12.60
CA ALA A 122 -10.17 6.71 -13.20
C ALA A 122 -11.05 5.98 -12.18
N ALA A 123 -10.52 5.62 -11.02
CA ALA A 123 -11.25 4.91 -9.98
C ALA A 123 -12.40 5.76 -9.38
N ARG A 124 -13.43 5.08 -8.90
CA ARG A 124 -14.61 5.67 -8.26
C ARG A 124 -14.91 4.92 -6.98
N THR A 125 -15.35 5.67 -5.96
CA THR A 125 -15.96 5.13 -4.74
C THR A 125 -17.15 4.24 -5.08
N LEU A 126 -17.59 3.40 -4.14
CA LEU A 126 -18.82 2.60 -4.28
C LEU A 126 -20.06 3.45 -4.62
N GLY A 127 -20.09 4.70 -4.15
CA GLY A 127 -21.14 5.67 -4.48
C GLY A 127 -20.98 6.37 -5.84
N GLY A 128 -20.00 5.97 -6.66
CA GLY A 128 -19.76 6.51 -8.01
C GLY A 128 -19.02 7.86 -8.05
N ARG A 129 -18.64 8.43 -6.90
CA ARG A 129 -17.83 9.67 -6.84
C ARG A 129 -16.36 9.37 -7.11
N GLN A 130 -15.64 10.32 -7.68
CA GLN A 130 -14.19 10.24 -7.85
C GLN A 130 -13.49 10.35 -6.48
N PHE A 131 -12.45 9.54 -6.28
CA PHE A 131 -11.57 9.68 -5.12
C PHE A 131 -10.78 11.00 -5.20
N THR A 132 -10.52 11.61 -4.05
CA THR A 132 -9.52 12.67 -3.95
C THR A 132 -8.14 12.02 -4.02
N VAL A 133 -7.35 12.35 -5.03
CA VAL A 133 -5.99 11.81 -5.19
C VAL A 133 -4.97 12.89 -4.87
N VAL A 134 -4.20 12.68 -3.81
CA VAL A 134 -3.13 13.57 -3.36
C VAL A 134 -1.79 12.98 -3.80
N GLU A 135 -1.04 13.73 -4.59
CA GLU A 135 0.25 13.28 -5.12
C GLU A 135 1.36 13.53 -4.08
N LEU A 136 2.18 12.52 -3.81
CA LEU A 136 3.31 12.55 -2.88
C LEU A 136 4.61 12.35 -3.68
N PRO A 137 5.62 13.22 -3.57
CA PRO A 137 6.82 13.09 -4.39
C PRO A 137 7.66 11.89 -3.98
N MET A 138 8.28 11.17 -4.92
CA MET A 138 9.30 10.18 -4.57
C MET A 138 10.58 10.85 -4.03
N PRO A 139 11.27 10.28 -3.02
CA PRO A 139 12.59 10.76 -2.61
C PRO A 139 13.60 10.59 -3.76
N ARG A 140 14.74 11.29 -3.70
CA ARG A 140 15.87 10.95 -4.61
C ARG A 140 16.25 9.48 -4.42
N ALA A 141 16.67 8.83 -5.50
CA ALA A 141 17.07 7.43 -5.46
C ALA A 141 18.13 7.19 -4.37
N VAL A 142 17.78 6.38 -3.38
CA VAL A 142 18.72 5.91 -2.36
C VAL A 142 19.42 4.67 -2.92
N VAL A 143 20.75 4.72 -3.01
CA VAL A 143 21.57 3.63 -3.55
C VAL A 143 22.61 3.21 -2.53
N PHE A 144 22.63 1.91 -2.21
CA PHE A 144 23.62 1.32 -1.32
C PHE A 144 24.26 0.11 -1.99
N ARG A 145 25.61 0.07 -2.04
CA ARG A 145 26.38 -1.00 -2.68
C ARG A 145 25.94 -1.33 -4.11
N GLY A 146 25.52 -0.32 -4.87
CA GLY A 146 25.07 -0.48 -6.26
C GLY A 146 23.62 -0.96 -6.41
N GLN A 147 22.90 -1.19 -5.32
CA GLN A 147 21.48 -1.54 -5.32
C GLN A 147 20.64 -0.29 -4.99
N ARG A 148 19.60 -0.04 -5.78
CA ARG A 148 18.56 0.95 -5.45
C ARG A 148 17.68 0.39 -4.34
N LEU A 149 17.43 1.18 -3.30
CA LEU A 149 16.56 0.83 -2.18
C LEU A 149 15.14 1.38 -2.42
N PRO A 150 14.08 0.72 -1.90
CA PRO A 150 12.69 1.10 -2.12
C PRO A 150 12.25 2.27 -1.21
N ALA A 151 13.02 3.36 -1.19
CA ALA A 151 12.68 4.53 -0.39
C ALA A 151 11.39 5.18 -0.91
N SER A 152 10.36 5.24 -0.06
CA SER A 152 9.08 5.88 -0.34
C SER A 152 8.53 6.56 0.91
N TYR A 153 8.02 7.78 0.76
CA TYR A 153 7.27 8.45 1.84
C TYR A 153 5.90 7.82 2.07
N ALA A 154 5.35 7.07 1.09
CA ALA A 154 4.05 6.40 1.21
C ALA A 154 4.08 5.27 2.27
N ASN A 155 5.26 4.78 2.64
CA ASN A 155 5.46 3.78 3.69
C ASN A 155 5.34 4.37 5.11
N PHE A 156 4.44 5.34 5.29
CA PHE A 156 4.12 5.96 6.57
C PHE A 156 3.19 5.08 7.41
N TYR A 157 3.18 5.30 8.73
CA TYR A 157 2.29 4.62 9.68
C TYR A 157 1.35 5.63 10.34
N ILE A 158 0.04 5.35 10.31
CA ILE A 158 -0.99 6.14 10.98
C ILE A 158 -1.25 5.52 12.35
N ALA A 159 -0.89 6.23 13.42
CA ALA A 159 -1.29 5.91 14.79
C ALA A 159 -2.52 6.75 15.21
N ASN A 160 -2.91 6.64 16.49
CA ASN A 160 -4.08 7.36 17.02
C ASN A 160 -3.99 8.87 16.78
N ASP A 161 -2.91 9.50 17.27
CA ASP A 161 -2.74 10.96 17.28
C ASP A 161 -1.54 11.44 16.43
N VAL A 162 -0.79 10.52 15.83
CA VAL A 162 0.44 10.81 15.09
C VAL A 162 0.50 10.02 13.78
N VAL A 163 1.12 10.62 12.75
CA VAL A 163 1.53 9.95 11.51
C VAL A 163 3.05 9.94 11.47
N LEU A 164 3.65 8.75 11.48
CA LEU A 164 5.09 8.58 11.40
C LEU A 164 5.49 8.41 9.93
N VAL A 165 6.33 9.30 9.43
CA VAL A 165 6.71 9.37 8.01
C VAL A 165 8.19 9.09 7.87
N PRO A 166 8.61 8.13 7.01
CA PRO A 166 10.03 7.89 6.79
C PRO A 166 10.67 9.09 6.06
N THR A 167 11.90 9.44 6.43
CA THR A 167 12.68 10.53 5.81
C THR A 167 14.05 10.03 5.39
N PHE A 168 14.59 10.60 4.32
CA PHE A 168 15.73 10.04 3.59
C PHE A 168 16.90 11.03 3.42
N HIS A 169 16.94 12.10 4.23
CA HIS A 169 17.93 13.17 4.12
C HIS A 169 17.86 13.85 2.73
N ASP A 170 16.62 14.15 2.33
CA ASP A 170 16.26 14.69 1.04
C ASP A 170 15.46 16.00 1.20
N PRO A 171 15.65 17.04 0.38
CA PRO A 171 14.82 18.25 0.41
C PRO A 171 13.32 17.96 0.24
N LYS A 172 12.95 16.88 -0.45
CA LYS A 172 11.55 16.43 -0.58
C LYS A 172 10.99 15.87 0.73
N ASP A 173 11.82 15.56 1.74
CA ASP A 173 11.36 15.15 3.08
C ASP A 173 10.37 16.20 3.61
N ARG A 174 10.75 17.48 3.53
CA ARG A 174 9.90 18.59 3.98
C ARG A 174 8.63 18.74 3.16
N VAL A 175 8.70 18.47 1.85
CA VAL A 175 7.54 18.55 0.96
C VAL A 175 6.54 17.45 1.32
N ALA A 176 7.00 16.21 1.47
CA ALA A 176 6.16 15.08 1.86
C ALA A 176 5.52 15.28 3.24
N LEU A 177 6.30 15.76 4.22
CA LEU A 177 5.78 16.06 5.57
C LEU A 177 4.69 17.13 5.55
N ASN A 178 4.86 18.20 4.77
CA ASN A 178 3.85 19.25 4.65
C ASN A 178 2.56 18.73 4.00
N ILE A 179 2.67 17.96 2.91
CA ILE A 179 1.51 17.36 2.23
C ILE A 179 0.75 16.46 3.21
N LEU A 180 1.46 15.59 3.93
CA LEU A 180 0.83 14.68 4.89
C LEU A 180 0.22 15.44 6.08
N ALA A 181 0.80 16.56 6.51
CA ALA A 181 0.20 17.40 7.55
C ALA A 181 -1.12 18.05 7.10
N GLU A 182 -1.24 18.43 5.83
CA GLU A 182 -2.50 18.91 5.24
C GLU A 182 -3.54 17.79 5.10
N VAL A 183 -3.10 16.58 4.76
CA VAL A 183 -3.96 15.39 4.63
C VAL A 183 -4.48 14.91 5.99
N PHE A 184 -3.69 15.04 7.07
CA PHE A 184 -4.01 14.57 8.41
C PHE A 184 -4.08 15.72 9.44
N PRO A 185 -5.02 16.69 9.30
CA PRO A 185 -5.03 17.91 10.10
C PRO A 185 -5.29 17.69 11.61
N GLY A 186 -5.82 16.52 11.98
CA GLY A 186 -6.06 16.12 13.36
C GLY A 186 -4.94 15.30 14.01
N ARG A 187 -3.83 15.08 13.30
CA ARG A 187 -2.69 14.28 13.79
C ARG A 187 -1.40 15.07 13.67
N GLU A 188 -0.48 14.83 14.59
CA GLU A 188 0.89 15.31 14.46
C GLU A 188 1.60 14.51 13.37
N VAL A 189 2.32 15.17 12.45
CA VAL A 189 3.13 14.48 11.43
C VAL A 189 4.60 14.54 11.83
N VAL A 190 5.19 13.38 12.10
CA VAL A 190 6.55 13.25 12.62
C VAL A 190 7.43 12.51 11.61
N GLY A 191 8.47 13.20 11.12
CA GLY A 191 9.50 12.58 10.30
C GLY A 191 10.46 11.72 11.11
N VAL A 192 10.70 10.50 10.67
CA VAL A 192 11.67 9.57 11.28
C VAL A 192 12.77 9.29 10.25
N HIS A 193 14.03 9.43 10.64
CA HIS A 193 15.15 9.21 9.74
C HIS A 193 15.32 7.71 9.44
N CYS A 194 15.16 7.32 8.16
CA CYS A 194 15.09 5.93 7.73
C CYS A 194 16.17 5.56 6.69
N VAL A 195 17.22 6.36 6.49
CA VAL A 195 18.28 6.04 5.49
C VAL A 195 18.97 4.71 5.80
N ASP A 196 19.36 4.47 7.05
CA ASP A 196 19.94 3.19 7.45
C ASP A 196 18.87 2.08 7.49
N PHE A 197 17.64 2.45 7.82
CA PHE A 197 16.53 1.53 7.99
C PHE A 197 16.08 0.91 6.67
N ILE A 198 16.02 1.70 5.61
CA ILE A 198 15.56 1.27 4.29
C ILE A 198 16.49 0.24 3.63
N TRP A 199 17.70 0.05 4.17
CA TRP A 199 18.56 -1.04 3.73
C TRP A 199 17.95 -2.42 4.04
N GLY A 200 17.05 -2.50 5.02
CA GLY A 200 16.22 -3.68 5.27
C GLY A 200 15.10 -3.90 4.24
N LEU A 201 15.03 -3.08 3.18
CA LEU A 201 14.06 -3.13 2.07
C LEU A 201 12.61 -2.82 2.48
N GLY A 202 12.42 -2.17 3.63
CA GLY A 202 11.13 -1.63 4.06
C GLY A 202 11.33 -0.47 5.02
N ALA A 203 10.27 0.31 5.26
CA ALA A 203 10.29 1.41 6.21
C ALA A 203 9.25 1.23 7.32
N LEU A 204 8.66 2.32 7.80
CA LEU A 204 7.90 2.35 9.05
C LEU A 204 6.65 1.47 8.97
N HIS A 205 5.91 1.54 7.87
CA HIS A 205 4.69 0.76 7.70
C HIS A 205 4.97 -0.75 7.76
N CYS A 206 5.98 -1.22 7.02
CA CYS A 206 6.32 -2.64 6.93
C CYS A 206 6.66 -3.27 8.30
N MET A 207 7.08 -2.48 9.27
CA MET A 207 7.52 -2.93 10.60
C MET A 207 6.46 -2.76 11.68
N THR A 208 5.26 -2.33 11.29
CA THR A 208 4.15 -2.05 12.19
C THR A 208 2.92 -2.86 11.82
N GLN A 209 2.08 -3.14 12.82
CA GLN A 209 0.77 -3.74 12.62
C GLN A 209 -0.17 -3.18 13.69
N GLN A 210 -1.17 -2.41 13.26
CA GLN A 210 -2.15 -1.85 14.17
C GLN A 210 -3.06 -2.96 14.72
N GLN A 211 -3.41 -2.82 16.00
CA GLN A 211 -4.49 -3.59 16.60
C GLN A 211 -5.67 -2.64 16.83
N PRO A 212 -6.75 -2.73 16.02
CA PRO A 212 -7.93 -1.90 16.23
C PRO A 212 -8.48 -2.08 17.65
N ALA A 213 -8.94 -0.99 18.25
CA ALA A 213 -9.63 -1.07 19.53
C ALA A 213 -10.91 -1.88 19.36
N GLY A 214 -11.09 -2.93 20.16
CA GLY A 214 -12.33 -3.71 20.21
C GLY A 214 -13.18 -3.31 21.41
N GLU A 215 -14.50 -3.30 21.25
CA GLU A 215 -15.40 -3.37 22.40
C GLU A 215 -15.35 -4.79 22.98
N PHE A 216 -14.49 -5.04 23.96
CA PHE A 216 -14.51 -6.27 24.72
C PHE A 216 -15.69 -6.25 25.70
N LYS A 217 -16.83 -6.80 25.29
CA LYS A 217 -17.83 -7.25 26.27
C LYS A 217 -17.29 -8.52 26.91
N LEU A 218 -16.70 -8.40 28.10
CA LEU A 218 -16.43 -9.56 28.94
C LEU A 218 -17.75 -10.32 29.13
N PRO A 219 -17.80 -11.63 28.84
CA PRO A 219 -18.95 -12.43 29.25
C PRO A 219 -19.01 -12.36 30.78
N LEU A 220 -20.14 -11.87 31.31
CA LEU A 220 -20.50 -11.98 32.72
C LEU A 220 -20.65 -13.46 33.11
#